data_AF-A0A3G5TA58-F1
#
_entry.id   AF-A0A3G5TA58-F1
#
_cell.length_a   1.000
_cell.length_b   1.000
_cell.length_c   1.000
_cell.angle_alpha   90.00
_cell.angle_beta   90.00
_cell.angle_gamma   90.00
#
_symmetry.space_group_name_H-M   'P 1'
#
loop_
_entity.id
_entity.type
_entity.pdbx_description
1 polymer ?
#
loop_
_entity_poly.entity_id
_entity_poly.type
_entity_poly.pdbx_seq_one_letter_code
_entity_poly.pdbx_strand_id
1 'polypeptide(L)'
;MKIDVVTGYGLAHGHEIGQRDGTLGYVSGGAALMGLFERVKELFNGGGVETPPDLPLDVEARRAQLAELEDALRALARAMAADRDRMVNPGWAGRVEDLQFAANEAARLGKEGFDRAALHDLAAEVRPLYGTGAVPDEYAAYVDEHERVMTVVEKLRTPLPGEAPADDG
;
A
#
# COMPACT_ATOMS: atom_id res chain seq x y z
N MET A 1 31.40 -6.46 -51.00
CA MET A 1 31.11 -5.13 -50.41
C MET A 1 31.44 -5.26 -48.94
N LYS A 2 32.70 -5.16 -48.49
CA LYS A 2 33.58 -3.96 -48.37
C LYS A 2 32.89 -2.78 -47.69
N ILE A 3 33.21 -2.57 -46.41
CA ILE A 3 33.91 -1.42 -45.78
C ILE A 3 33.59 -1.52 -44.26
N ASP A 4 34.51 -1.95 -43.39
CA ASP A 4 35.67 -1.23 -42.81
C ASP A 4 35.23 -0.20 -41.74
N VAL A 5 35.64 -0.37 -40.47
CA VAL A 5 36.71 0.42 -39.77
C VAL A 5 36.05 1.56 -38.93
N VAL A 6 36.37 1.88 -37.67
CA VAL A 6 37.43 1.49 -36.70
C VAL A 6 37.25 2.36 -35.43
N THR A 7 37.78 1.89 -34.30
CA THR A 7 38.45 2.66 -33.21
C THR A 7 37.68 3.80 -32.52
N GLY A 8 37.62 3.93 -31.19
CA GLY A 8 38.52 3.53 -30.10
C GLY A 8 38.70 4.73 -29.14
N TYR A 9 39.40 4.51 -28.02
CA TYR A 9 39.73 5.45 -26.91
C TYR A 9 38.63 5.63 -25.84
N GLY A 10 38.91 5.48 -24.53
CA GLY A 10 40.16 5.17 -23.84
C GLY A 10 39.88 5.10 -22.33
N LEU A 11 40.29 4.01 -21.69
CA LEU A 11 40.34 3.89 -20.23
C LEU A 11 41.81 3.92 -19.82
N ALA A 12 42.25 5.09 -19.35
CA ALA A 12 43.47 5.24 -18.60
C ALA A 12 43.07 5.37 -17.12
N HIS A 13 43.30 4.32 -16.34
CA HIS A 13 43.44 4.43 -14.89
C HIS A 13 44.77 3.79 -14.52
N GLY A 14 45.74 4.65 -14.24
CA GLY A 14 47.02 4.33 -13.61
C GLY A 14 47.33 5.43 -12.61
N HIS A 15 48.05 5.08 -11.54
CA HIS A 15 48.44 5.88 -10.37
C HIS A 15 47.33 6.11 -9.32
N GLU A 16 47.53 5.94 -8.02
CA GLU A 16 48.64 5.41 -7.21
C GLU A 16 48.03 5.28 -5.80
N ILE A 17 48.14 4.09 -5.21
CA ILE A 17 47.61 3.83 -3.87
C ILE A 17 48.74 4.11 -2.87
N GLY A 18 48.77 5.34 -2.36
CA GLY A 18 49.60 5.73 -1.24
C GLY A 18 48.95 5.33 0.08
N GLN A 19 49.50 4.28 0.69
CA GLN A 19 49.20 3.75 2.01
C GLN A 19 49.52 4.76 3.12
N ARG A 20 48.55 5.12 3.98
CA ARG A 20 48.80 5.55 5.37
C ARG A 20 47.70 5.08 6.33
N ASP A 21 48.21 4.39 7.32
CA ASP A 21 47.68 3.92 8.60
C ASP A 21 46.87 4.97 9.38
N GLY A 22 45.86 4.55 10.15
CA GLY A 22 45.20 5.46 11.10
C GLY A 22 43.80 5.06 11.56
N THR A 23 43.72 4.03 12.38
CA THR A 23 42.81 3.83 13.52
C THR A 23 41.82 4.97 13.86
N LEU A 24 40.51 4.67 13.90
CA LEU A 24 39.51 4.98 14.95
C LEU A 24 38.10 5.25 14.36
N GLY A 25 37.08 4.67 15.01
CA GLY A 25 35.73 5.22 14.97
C GLY A 25 34.65 4.24 14.51
N TYR A 26 34.33 3.27 15.36
CA TYR A 26 33.02 2.63 15.34
C TYR A 26 31.98 3.67 15.76
N VAL A 27 31.35 4.33 14.79
CA VAL A 27 30.13 5.12 14.99
C VAL A 27 28.96 4.34 14.43
N SER A 28 28.11 3.89 15.35
CA SER A 28 26.80 3.32 15.10
C SER A 28 25.98 4.28 14.21
N GLY A 29 25.86 3.94 12.93
CA GLY A 29 25.10 4.68 11.93
C GLY A 29 23.60 4.38 12.01
N GLY A 30 22.96 4.78 13.11
CA GLY A 30 21.50 4.72 13.31
C GLY A 30 20.72 5.89 12.72
N ALA A 31 21.14 6.47 11.58
CA ALA A 31 20.57 7.72 11.07
C ALA A 31 20.22 7.75 9.57
N ALA A 32 20.17 6.60 8.89
CA ALA A 32 19.84 6.56 7.45
C ALA A 32 18.33 6.70 7.16
N LEU A 33 17.45 6.36 8.10
CA LEU A 33 16.00 6.44 7.90
C LEU A 33 15.41 7.85 8.09
N MET A 34 16.00 8.68 8.97
CA MET A 34 15.49 10.04 9.25
C MET A 34 15.63 11.01 8.07
N GLY A 35 16.64 10.84 7.21
CA GLY A 35 16.88 11.73 6.08
C GLY A 35 16.00 11.47 4.85
N LEU A 36 15.46 10.27 4.70
CA LEU A 36 14.57 9.93 3.59
C LEU A 36 13.20 10.58 3.77
N PHE A 37 12.68 10.59 5.01
CA PHE A 37 11.41 11.24 5.32
C PHE A 37 11.45 12.76 5.11
N GLU A 38 12.54 13.44 5.47
CA GLU A 38 12.68 14.89 5.22
C GLU A 38 12.82 15.21 3.72
N ARG A 39 13.52 14.37 2.94
CA ARG A 39 13.63 14.54 1.48
C ARG A 39 12.30 14.30 0.75
N VAL A 40 11.47 13.37 1.24
CA VAL A 40 10.10 13.19 0.74
C VAL A 40 9.24 14.41 1.07
N LYS A 41 9.34 14.93 2.29
CA LYS A 41 8.59 16.13 2.73
C LYS A 41 8.93 17.38 1.91
N GLU A 42 10.20 17.58 1.55
CA GLU A 42 10.61 18.70 0.69
C GLU A 42 10.08 18.58 -0.75
N LEU A 43 9.87 17.37 -1.26
CA LEU A 43 9.37 17.15 -2.63
C LEU A 43 7.86 17.46 -2.77
N PHE A 44 7.09 17.34 -1.68
CA PHE A 44 5.64 17.63 -1.67
C PHE A 44 5.29 19.11 -1.43
N ASN A 45 6.23 19.92 -0.92
CA ASN A 45 5.96 21.32 -0.55
C ASN A 45 6.24 22.36 -1.65
N GLY A 46 6.56 21.93 -2.89
CA GLY A 46 7.01 22.83 -3.96
C GLY A 46 6.13 22.86 -5.19
N GLY A 47 5.07 23.70 -5.22
CA GLY A 47 4.62 24.33 -6.46
C GLY A 47 3.11 24.32 -6.80
N GLY A 48 2.38 25.31 -6.27
CA GLY A 48 1.47 26.18 -7.04
C GLY A 48 0.28 25.59 -7.82
N VAL A 49 -0.82 25.31 -7.12
CA VAL A 49 -2.21 25.73 -7.43
C VAL A 49 -2.89 25.91 -6.07
N GLU A 50 -3.76 26.90 -5.88
CA GLU A 50 -4.48 27.22 -4.63
C GLU A 50 -5.54 26.16 -4.30
N THR A 51 -5.10 24.92 -4.15
CA THR A 51 -5.81 23.83 -3.48
C THR A 51 -5.34 23.85 -2.02
N PRO A 52 -6.23 23.80 -1.02
CA PRO A 52 -5.81 23.68 0.37
C PRO A 52 -4.77 22.55 0.48
N PRO A 53 -3.65 22.75 1.19
CA PRO A 53 -2.61 21.74 1.28
C PRO A 53 -3.22 20.46 1.85
N ASP A 54 -3.06 19.36 1.11
CA ASP A 54 -3.46 18.04 1.56
C ASP A 54 -2.71 17.76 2.87
N LEU A 55 -3.45 17.67 3.98
CA LEU A 55 -2.84 17.49 5.28
C LEU A 55 -2.17 16.10 5.34
N PRO A 56 -1.02 15.99 6.04
CA PRO A 56 -0.30 14.73 6.11
C PRO A 56 -1.18 13.62 6.69
N LEU A 57 -1.08 12.42 6.10
CA LEU A 57 -1.80 11.25 6.60
C LEU A 57 -1.40 10.88 8.02
N ASP A 58 -2.37 10.46 8.83
CA ASP A 58 -2.11 9.81 10.10
C ASP A 58 -1.69 8.36 9.84
N VAL A 59 -0.40 8.18 9.58
CA VAL A 59 0.18 6.89 9.17
C VAL A 59 -0.13 5.78 10.19
N GLU A 60 -0.12 6.08 11.49
CA GLU A 60 -0.37 5.07 12.51
C GLU A 60 -1.85 4.67 12.56
N ALA A 61 -2.76 5.64 12.47
CA ALA A 61 -4.20 5.35 12.38
C ALA A 61 -4.54 4.58 11.09
N ARG A 62 -3.96 4.97 9.95
CA ARG A 62 -4.16 4.29 8.66
C ARG A 62 -3.57 2.86 8.66
N ARG A 63 -2.43 2.63 9.32
CA ARG A 63 -1.90 1.27 9.54
C ARG A 63 -2.84 0.40 10.35
N ALA A 64 -3.44 0.94 11.41
CA ALA A 64 -4.42 0.22 12.21
C ALA A 64 -5.67 -0.14 11.39
N GLN A 65 -6.14 0.77 10.53
CA GLN A 65 -7.26 0.51 9.62
C GLN A 65 -6.92 -0.55 8.55
N LEU A 66 -5.70 -0.54 7.99
CA LEU A 66 -5.24 -1.57 7.06
C LEU A 66 -5.15 -2.95 7.72
N ALA A 67 -4.69 -3.01 8.98
CA ALA A 67 -4.68 -4.26 9.75
C ALA A 67 -6.10 -4.75 10.05
N GLU A 68 -7.03 -3.85 10.38
CA GLU A 68 -8.46 -4.17 10.55
C GLU A 68 -9.07 -4.71 9.25
N LEU A 69 -8.72 -4.11 8.10
CA LEU A 69 -9.19 -4.55 6.78
C LEU A 69 -8.63 -5.93 6.42
N GLU A 70 -7.32 -6.15 6.63
CA GLU A 70 -6.68 -7.44 6.41
C GLU A 70 -7.41 -8.54 7.19
N ASP A 71 -7.64 -8.34 8.50
CA ASP A 71 -8.31 -9.32 9.35
C ASP A 71 -9.75 -9.62 8.86
N ALA A 72 -10.52 -8.57 8.56
CA ALA A 72 -11.89 -8.71 8.07
C ALA A 72 -11.95 -9.47 6.73
N LEU A 73 -11.08 -9.15 5.77
CA LEU A 73 -11.01 -9.83 4.48
C LEU A 73 -10.58 -11.30 4.63
N ARG A 74 -9.59 -11.59 5.49
CA ARG A 74 -9.16 -12.97 5.78
C ARG A 74 -10.26 -13.78 6.46
N ALA A 75 -11.03 -13.17 7.36
CA ALA A 75 -12.15 -13.81 8.02
C ALA A 75 -13.25 -14.17 7.00
N LEU A 76 -13.65 -13.21 6.16
CA LEU A 76 -14.66 -13.44 5.12
C LEU A 76 -14.21 -14.51 4.12
N ALA A 77 -12.98 -14.40 3.60
CA ALA A 77 -12.44 -15.37 2.65
C ALA A 77 -12.39 -16.78 3.25
N ARG A 78 -12.03 -16.90 4.55
CA ARG A 78 -12.02 -18.19 5.26
C ARG A 78 -13.43 -18.75 5.42
N ALA A 79 -14.40 -17.92 5.80
CA ALA A 79 -15.79 -18.34 5.95
C ALA A 79 -16.35 -18.86 4.61
N MET A 80 -16.12 -18.13 3.51
CA MET A 80 -16.54 -18.55 2.17
C MET A 80 -15.80 -19.81 1.68
N ALA A 81 -14.51 -19.94 1.97
CA ALA A 81 -13.72 -21.12 1.59
C ALA A 81 -14.07 -22.39 2.38
N ALA A 82 -14.75 -22.26 3.51
CA ALA A 82 -15.20 -23.39 4.33
C ALA A 82 -16.34 -24.17 3.65
N ASP A 83 -17.13 -23.53 2.79
CA ASP A 83 -18.12 -24.19 1.95
C ASP A 83 -17.43 -24.89 0.76
N ARG A 84 -16.97 -26.13 1.02
CA ARG A 84 -16.21 -26.94 0.04
C ARG A 84 -17.02 -27.27 -1.20
N ASP A 85 -18.33 -27.41 -1.08
CA ASP A 85 -19.21 -27.73 -2.20
C ASP A 85 -19.30 -26.54 -3.15
N ARG A 86 -19.30 -25.30 -2.63
CA ARG A 86 -19.26 -24.09 -3.48
C ARG A 86 -17.90 -23.83 -4.11
N MET A 87 -16.79 -24.29 -3.51
CA MET A 87 -15.45 -24.10 -4.06
C MET A 87 -15.22 -24.79 -5.41
N VAL A 88 -16.10 -25.71 -5.83
CA VAL A 88 -16.06 -26.27 -7.20
C VAL A 88 -16.59 -25.30 -8.25
N ASN A 89 -17.33 -24.27 -7.84
CA ASN A 89 -17.79 -23.21 -8.73
C ASN A 89 -16.64 -22.19 -8.94
N PRO A 90 -16.15 -22.02 -10.18
CA PRO A 90 -15.03 -21.12 -10.46
C PRO A 90 -15.33 -19.65 -10.11
N GLY A 91 -16.60 -19.23 -10.18
CA GLY A 91 -17.01 -17.89 -9.76
C GLY A 91 -16.91 -17.68 -8.25
N TRP A 92 -17.22 -18.71 -7.46
CA TRP A 92 -17.06 -18.67 -6.00
C TRP A 92 -15.59 -18.72 -5.60
N ALA A 93 -14.82 -19.63 -6.19
CA ALA A 93 -13.39 -19.74 -5.96
C ALA A 93 -12.67 -18.43 -6.31
N GLY A 94 -12.97 -17.84 -7.48
CA GLY A 94 -12.43 -16.54 -7.87
C GLY A 94 -12.79 -15.42 -6.89
N ARG A 95 -14.02 -15.40 -6.35
CA ARG A 95 -14.42 -14.46 -5.30
C ARG A 95 -13.60 -14.61 -4.01
N VAL A 96 -13.32 -15.83 -3.59
CA VAL A 96 -12.46 -16.09 -2.42
C VAL A 96 -11.02 -15.64 -2.69
N GLU A 97 -10.51 -15.90 -3.89
CA GLU A 97 -9.16 -15.47 -4.30
C GLU A 97 -9.04 -13.94 -4.34
N ASP A 98 -10.04 -13.23 -4.88
CA ASP A 98 -10.09 -11.76 -4.88
C ASP A 98 -9.98 -11.19 -3.45
N LEU A 99 -10.72 -11.77 -2.51
CA LEU A 99 -10.68 -11.36 -1.10
C LEU A 99 -9.31 -11.62 -0.46
N GLN A 100 -8.69 -12.75 -0.77
CA GLN A 100 -7.35 -13.08 -0.28
C GLN A 100 -6.28 -12.16 -0.87
N PHE A 101 -6.42 -11.79 -2.15
CA PHE A 101 -5.53 -10.84 -2.81
C PHE A 101 -5.61 -9.47 -2.13
N ALA A 102 -6.82 -8.93 -1.95
CA ALA A 102 -7.02 -7.65 -1.26
C ALA A 102 -6.50 -7.68 0.19
N ALA A 103 -6.63 -8.81 0.89
CA ALA A 103 -6.08 -8.96 2.24
C ALA A 103 -4.54 -8.89 2.26
N ASN A 104 -3.89 -9.52 1.27
CA ASN A 104 -2.45 -9.47 1.15
C ASN A 104 -1.95 -8.08 0.76
N GLU A 105 -2.71 -7.36 -0.07
CA GLU A 105 -2.38 -5.98 -0.43
C GLU A 105 -2.51 -5.03 0.77
N ALA A 106 -3.58 -5.16 1.58
CA ALA A 106 -3.72 -4.42 2.84
C ALA A 106 -2.52 -4.67 3.79
N ALA A 107 -2.10 -5.93 3.92
CA ALA A 107 -0.95 -6.33 4.71
C ALA A 107 0.37 -5.72 4.19
N ARG A 108 0.52 -5.69 2.86
CA ARG A 108 1.69 -5.14 2.17
C ARG A 108 1.81 -3.64 2.41
N LEU A 109 0.74 -2.90 2.15
CA LEU A 109 0.68 -1.45 2.39
C LEU A 109 1.01 -1.11 3.85
N GLY A 110 0.43 -1.85 4.82
CA GLY A 110 0.69 -1.61 6.24
C GLY A 110 2.16 -1.74 6.64
N LYS A 111 2.93 -2.62 5.97
CA LYS A 111 4.34 -2.90 6.24
C LYS A 111 5.30 -2.02 5.44
N GLU A 112 5.03 -1.82 4.16
CA GLU A 112 5.94 -1.18 3.21
C GLU A 112 5.72 0.34 3.12
N GLY A 113 4.57 0.82 3.57
CA GLY A 113 4.15 2.21 3.46
C GLY A 113 3.10 2.40 2.35
N PHE A 114 2.39 3.53 2.43
CA PHE A 114 1.29 3.89 1.53
C PHE A 114 1.19 5.41 1.42
N ASP A 115 0.57 5.85 0.33
CA ASP A 115 0.06 7.20 0.17
C ASP A 115 -1.48 7.17 0.10
N ARG A 116 -2.09 8.35 -0.02
CA ARG A 116 -3.55 8.48 -0.05
C ARG A 116 -4.16 7.78 -1.26
N ALA A 117 -3.48 7.81 -2.42
CA ALA A 117 -3.94 7.17 -3.64
C ALA A 117 -4.00 5.65 -3.46
N ALA A 118 -2.94 5.04 -2.90
CA ALA A 118 -2.90 3.61 -2.62
C ALA A 118 -4.03 3.14 -1.69
N LEU A 119 -4.41 3.95 -0.68
CA LEU A 119 -5.54 3.65 0.19
C LEU A 119 -6.88 3.68 -0.56
N HIS A 120 -7.07 4.66 -1.44
CA HIS A 120 -8.28 4.77 -2.27
C HIS A 120 -8.36 3.65 -3.31
N ASP A 121 -7.25 3.29 -3.94
CA ASP A 121 -7.16 2.21 -4.92
C ASP A 121 -7.54 0.87 -4.25
N LEU A 122 -6.93 0.54 -3.11
CA LEU A 122 -7.29 -0.66 -2.35
C LEU A 122 -8.77 -0.65 -1.96
N ALA A 123 -9.30 0.49 -1.49
CA ALA A 123 -10.71 0.60 -1.13
C ALA A 123 -11.65 0.46 -2.34
N ALA A 124 -11.21 0.79 -3.55
CA ALA A 124 -11.97 0.62 -4.79
C ALA A 124 -11.89 -0.83 -5.32
N GLU A 125 -10.77 -1.52 -5.07
CA GLU A 125 -10.56 -2.92 -5.45
C GLU A 125 -11.43 -3.90 -4.65
N VAL A 126 -11.71 -3.59 -3.38
CA VAL A 126 -12.59 -4.42 -2.54
C VAL A 126 -14.04 -4.34 -3.06
N ARG A 127 -14.45 -5.39 -3.78
CA ARG A 127 -15.80 -5.51 -4.35
C ARG A 127 -16.78 -6.08 -3.34
N PRO A 128 -17.97 -5.48 -3.17
CA PRO A 128 -19.03 -6.08 -2.40
C PRO A 128 -19.43 -7.47 -2.92
N LEU A 129 -19.83 -8.36 -2.02
CA LEU A 129 -20.35 -9.68 -2.41
C LEU A 129 -21.69 -9.55 -3.14
N TYR A 130 -22.52 -8.62 -2.69
CA TYR A 130 -23.82 -8.29 -3.26
C TYR A 130 -24.04 -6.77 -3.26
N GLY A 131 -24.99 -6.30 -4.05
CA GLY A 131 -25.34 -4.87 -4.16
C GLY A 131 -26.22 -4.38 -3.01
N THR A 132 -26.70 -3.13 -3.08
CA THR A 132 -27.55 -2.45 -2.07
C THR A 132 -29.00 -2.96 -2.00
N GLY A 133 -29.24 -4.21 -2.40
CA GLY A 133 -30.56 -4.84 -2.44
C GLY A 133 -30.70 -5.99 -1.43
N ALA A 134 -31.69 -6.84 -1.65
CA ALA A 134 -31.85 -8.06 -0.87
C ALA A 134 -30.59 -8.95 -1.00
N VAL A 135 -30.12 -9.44 0.15
CA VAL A 135 -28.99 -10.38 0.20
C VAL A 135 -29.41 -11.69 -0.48
N PRO A 136 -28.68 -12.16 -1.50
CA PRO A 136 -28.93 -13.48 -2.08
C PRO A 136 -28.75 -14.59 -1.03
N ASP A 137 -29.57 -15.64 -1.10
CA ASP A 137 -29.57 -16.72 -0.10
C ASP A 137 -28.20 -17.39 0.05
N GLU A 138 -27.43 -17.47 -1.04
CA GLU A 138 -26.05 -17.97 -1.01
C GLU A 138 -25.10 -17.16 -0.14
N TYR A 139 -25.40 -15.88 0.13
CA TYR A 139 -24.58 -14.98 0.92
C TYR A 139 -25.13 -14.71 2.32
N ALA A 140 -26.32 -15.24 2.64
CA ALA A 140 -26.99 -14.97 3.92
C ALA A 140 -26.14 -15.33 5.15
N ALA A 141 -25.29 -16.36 5.03
CA ALA A 141 -24.40 -16.80 6.11
C ALA A 141 -23.15 -15.92 6.32
N TYR A 142 -22.88 -14.95 5.45
CA TYR A 142 -21.66 -14.13 5.46
C TYR A 142 -21.95 -12.63 5.59
N VAL A 143 -23.17 -12.27 5.99
CA VAL A 143 -23.61 -10.87 6.09
C VAL A 143 -22.76 -10.12 7.11
N ASP A 144 -22.55 -10.68 8.29
CA ASP A 144 -21.79 -10.03 9.37
C ASP A 144 -20.33 -9.77 8.96
N GLU A 145 -19.66 -10.76 8.36
CA GLU A 145 -18.29 -10.60 7.86
C GLU A 145 -18.21 -9.62 6.69
N HIS A 146 -19.20 -9.64 5.79
CA HIS A 146 -19.30 -8.69 4.69
C HIS A 146 -19.47 -7.25 5.18
N GLU A 147 -20.41 -7.00 6.09
CA GLU A 147 -20.65 -5.68 6.67
C GLU A 147 -19.44 -5.15 7.42
N ARG A 148 -18.71 -6.04 8.11
CA ARG A 148 -17.44 -5.69 8.75
C ARG A 148 -16.42 -5.20 7.73
N VAL A 149 -16.22 -5.93 6.63
CA VAL A 149 -15.32 -5.50 5.54
C VAL A 149 -15.75 -4.14 5.00
N MET A 150 -17.03 -3.96 4.69
CA MET A 150 -17.53 -2.72 4.09
C MET A 150 -17.41 -1.52 5.05
N THR A 151 -17.59 -1.74 6.35
CA THR A 151 -17.38 -0.72 7.37
C THR A 151 -15.93 -0.23 7.38
N VAL A 152 -14.96 -1.15 7.27
CA VAL A 152 -13.53 -0.76 7.27
C VAL A 152 -13.13 -0.10 5.95
N VAL A 153 -13.66 -0.57 4.82
CA VAL A 153 -13.47 0.09 3.52
C VAL A 153 -13.95 1.53 3.55
N GLU A 154 -15.10 1.81 4.19
CA GLU A 154 -15.61 3.17 4.32
C GLU A 154 -14.73 4.05 5.23
N LYS A 155 -14.20 3.48 6.32
CA LYS A 155 -13.20 4.18 7.17
C LYS A 155 -11.94 4.57 6.37
N LEU A 156 -11.48 3.72 5.46
CA LEU A 156 -10.32 4.01 4.60
C LEU A 156 -10.62 5.12 3.59
N ARG A 157 -11.84 5.19 3.06
CA ARG A 157 -12.27 6.25 2.13
C ARG A 157 -12.48 7.59 2.81
N THR A 158 -12.92 7.58 4.07
CA THR A 158 -13.23 8.79 4.82
C THR A 158 -11.94 9.44 5.33
N PRO A 159 -11.67 10.73 5.03
CA PRO A 159 -10.57 11.47 5.64
C PRO A 159 -10.68 11.49 7.17
N LEU A 160 -9.55 11.30 7.88
CA LEU A 160 -9.55 11.45 9.34
C LEU A 160 -9.65 12.94 9.76
N PRO A 161 -10.07 13.27 10.99
CA PRO A 161 -10.22 14.65 11.49
C PRO A 161 -8.97 15.54 11.48
N GLY A 162 -7.81 15.02 11.06
CA GLY A 162 -6.57 15.78 10.85
C GLY A 162 -6.01 15.69 9.42
N GLU A 163 -6.74 15.03 8.51
CA GLU A 163 -6.35 14.78 7.12
C GLU A 163 -7.22 15.54 6.11
N ALA A 164 -8.26 16.25 6.59
CA ALA A 164 -9.09 17.16 5.80
C ALA A 164 -8.83 18.60 6.27
N PRO A 165 -8.74 19.58 5.36
CA PRO A 165 -8.72 20.98 5.75
C PRO A 165 -9.95 21.27 6.62
N ALA A 166 -9.76 22.04 7.70
CA ALA A 166 -10.86 22.43 8.57
C ALA A 166 -11.97 23.04 7.72
N ASP A 167 -13.13 22.42 7.74
CA ASP A 167 -14.34 22.96 7.12
C ASP A 167 -14.79 24.12 8.01
N ASP A 168 -14.29 25.32 7.73
CA ASP A 168 -14.74 26.56 8.37
C ASP A 168 -16.16 26.88 7.84
N GLY A 169 -17.16 26.30 8.49
CA GLY A 169 -18.59 26.57 8.32
C GLY A 169 -19.19 27.38 9.45
#